data_AF-R7HKL2-F1
#
_entry.id   AF-R7HKL2-F1
#
_cell.length_a   1.000
_cell.length_b   1.000
_cell.length_c   1.000
_cell.angle_alpha   90.00
_cell.angle_beta   90.00
_cell.angle_gamma   90.00
#
_symmetry.space_group_name_H-M   'P 1'
#
loop_
_entity.id
_entity.type
_entity.pdbx_description
1 polymer ?
#
loop_
_entity_poly.entity_id
_entity_poly.type
_entity_poly.pdbx_seq_one_letter_code
_entity_poly.pdbx_strand_id
1 'polypeptide(L)'
;MNNNNKDLLKEVNIDIVFFFLIIVKSLISFYIITEKKKSILNIPSITNEEANKLYYYNRRINVIIAIYFFLNAYGNYQNSNPNNNTGEKYLLAATFFILIGSLLYLPLGNSNLIIEN
;
A
#
# COMPACT_ATOMS: atom_id res chain seq x y z
N MET A 1 8.98 -3.95 34.08
CA MET A 1 8.84 -5.16 33.24
C MET A 1 7.50 -5.28 32.50
N ASN A 2 6.52 -4.36 32.70
CA ASN A 2 5.16 -4.50 32.15
C ASN A 2 4.79 -3.51 31.02
N ASN A 3 5.60 -2.47 30.77
CA ASN A 3 5.33 -1.49 29.70
C ASN A 3 5.80 -2.01 28.32
N ASN A 4 7.00 -2.59 28.23
CA ASN A 4 7.55 -3.07 26.95
C ASN A 4 6.65 -4.10 26.24
N ASN A 5 6.00 -5.00 26.99
CA ASN A 5 5.12 -6.01 26.38
C ASN A 5 3.83 -5.39 25.83
N LYS A 6 3.30 -4.34 26.46
CA LYS A 6 2.11 -3.63 25.97
C LYS A 6 2.40 -2.82 24.72
N ASP A 7 3.56 -2.17 24.69
CA ASP A 7 4.00 -1.40 23.53
C ASP A 7 4.29 -2.32 22.34
N LEU A 8 4.97 -3.46 22.58
CA LEU A 8 5.20 -4.48 21.56
C LEU A 8 3.87 -5.06 21.01
N LEU A 9 2.91 -5.37 21.88
CA LEU A 9 1.59 -5.85 21.44
C LEU A 9 0.86 -4.80 20.61
N LYS A 10 1.01 -3.52 20.94
CA LYS A 10 0.43 -2.43 20.16
C LYS A 10 1.05 -2.34 18.77
N GLU A 11 2.37 -2.45 18.66
CA GLU A 11 3.08 -2.47 17.37
C GLU A 11 2.63 -3.66 16.51
N VAL A 12 2.60 -4.87 17.08
CA VAL A 12 2.12 -6.08 16.37
C VAL A 12 0.68 -5.93 15.90
N ASN A 13 -0.21 -5.36 16.73
CA ASN A 13 -1.60 -5.14 16.34
C ASN A 13 -1.71 -4.15 15.17
N ILE A 14 -0.89 -3.10 15.15
CA ILE A 14 -0.85 -2.15 14.04
C ILE A 14 -0.31 -2.83 12.78
N ASP A 15 0.75 -3.63 12.88
CA ASP A 15 1.29 -4.41 11.76
C ASP A 15 0.22 -5.32 11.15
N ILE A 16 -0.58 -6.00 11.98
CA ILE A 16 -1.70 -6.85 11.52
C ILE A 16 -2.73 -6.04 10.74
N VAL A 17 -3.09 -4.85 11.21
CA VAL A 17 -4.04 -3.96 10.51
C VAL A 17 -3.49 -3.56 9.15
N PHE A 18 -2.22 -3.15 9.07
CA PHE A 18 -1.61 -2.76 7.80
C PHE A 18 -1.43 -3.94 6.84
N PHE A 19 -1.15 -5.14 7.36
CA PHE A 19 -1.15 -6.36 6.57
C PHE A 19 -2.53 -6.66 5.99
N PHE A 20 -3.60 -6.50 6.78
CA PHE A 20 -4.97 -6.65 6.29
C PHE A 20 -5.31 -5.61 5.21
N LEU A 21 -4.86 -4.36 5.37
CA LEU A 21 -5.04 -3.31 4.36
C LEU A 21 -4.36 -3.66 3.03
N ILE A 22 -3.22 -4.34 3.02
CA ILE A 22 -2.58 -4.85 1.78
C ILE A 22 -3.50 -5.82 1.05
N ILE A 23 -4.15 -6.73 1.79
CA ILE A 23 -5.07 -7.72 1.21
C ILE A 23 -6.28 -7.00 0.59
N VAL A 24 -6.91 -6.10 1.35
CA VAL A 24 -8.06 -5.31 0.87
C VAL A 24 -7.70 -4.52 -0.38
N LYS A 25 -6.56 -3.82 -0.37
CA LYS A 25 -6.03 -3.08 -1.53
C LYS A 25 -5.84 -3.98 -2.75
N SER A 26 -5.37 -5.21 -2.54
CA SER A 26 -5.15 -6.17 -3.63
C SER A 26 -6.48 -6.63 -4.24
N LEU A 27 -7.48 -6.91 -3.42
CA LEU A 27 -8.83 -7.27 -3.87
C LEU A 27 -9.49 -6.14 -4.67
N ILE A 28 -9.41 -4.90 -4.19
CA ILE A 28 -9.94 -3.73 -4.91
C ILE A 28 -9.23 -3.56 -6.27
N SER A 29 -7.91 -3.74 -6.30
CA SER A 29 -7.14 -3.68 -7.55
C SER A 29 -7.63 -4.72 -8.56
N PHE A 30 -7.86 -5.96 -8.12
CA PHE A 30 -8.39 -7.03 -8.96
C PHE A 30 -9.81 -6.73 -9.46
N TYR A 31 -10.66 -6.20 -8.59
CA TYR A 31 -12.01 -5.79 -8.94
C TYR A 31 -12.02 -4.71 -10.03
N ILE A 32 -11.24 -3.64 -9.88
CA ILE A 32 -11.12 -2.56 -10.89
C ILE A 32 -10.66 -3.12 -12.24
N ILE A 33 -9.65 -4.00 -12.25
CA ILE A 33 -9.16 -4.64 -13.49
C ILE A 33 -10.29 -5.46 -14.15
N THR A 34 -11.09 -6.17 -13.35
CA THR A 34 -12.19 -6.99 -13.86
C THR A 34 -13.30 -6.13 -14.45
N GLU A 35 -13.73 -5.07 -13.75
CA GLU A 35 -14.73 -4.14 -14.25
C GLU A 35 -14.27 -3.44 -15.53
N LYS A 36 -13.00 -3.05 -15.61
CA LYS A 36 -12.43 -2.50 -16.83
C LYS A 36 -12.48 -3.50 -17.99
N LYS A 37 -12.16 -4.78 -17.75
CA LYS A 37 -12.27 -5.82 -18.79
C LYS A 37 -13.71 -5.99 -19.27
N LYS A 38 -14.69 -5.99 -18.35
CA LYS A 38 -16.11 -6.05 -18.71
C LYS A 38 -16.53 -4.89 -19.60
N SER A 39 -16.11 -3.66 -19.25
CA SER A 39 -16.36 -2.45 -20.03
C SER A 39 -15.83 -2.59 -21.47
N ILE A 40 -14.59 -3.04 -21.66
CA ILE A 40 -14.00 -3.27 -23.00
C ILE A 40 -14.76 -4.34 -23.80
N LEU A 41 -15.31 -5.35 -23.11
CA LEU A 41 -16.06 -6.45 -23.73
C LEU A 41 -17.56 -6.15 -23.90
N ASN A 42 -18.02 -4.92 -23.63
CA ASN A 42 -19.43 -4.52 -23.65
C ASN A 42 -20.34 -5.37 -22.72
N ILE A 43 -19.78 -5.90 -21.63
CA ILE A 43 -20.53 -6.59 -20.56
C ILE A 43 -20.97 -5.53 -19.54
N PRO A 44 -22.18 -5.64 -18.94
CA PRO A 44 -22.59 -4.75 -17.86
C PRO A 44 -21.50 -4.60 -16.79
N SER A 45 -21.11 -3.35 -16.55
CA SER A 45 -20.03 -2.95 -15.64
C SER A 45 -20.43 -1.69 -14.89
N ILE A 46 -19.72 -1.40 -13.80
CA ILE A 46 -19.86 -0.13 -13.08
C ILE A 46 -19.55 1.07 -13.97
N THR A 47 -20.04 2.24 -13.59
CA THR A 47 -19.77 3.46 -14.36
C THR A 47 -18.29 3.85 -14.30
N ASN A 48 -17.82 4.57 -15.31
CA ASN A 48 -16.44 5.10 -15.33
C ASN A 48 -16.15 6.00 -14.14
N GLU A 49 -17.14 6.78 -13.69
CA GLU A 49 -17.02 7.64 -12.52
C GLU A 49 -16.79 6.83 -11.23
N GLU A 50 -17.54 5.76 -11.03
CA GLU A 50 -17.38 4.86 -9.88
C GLU A 50 -16.03 4.12 -9.92
N ALA A 51 -15.65 3.61 -11.09
CA ALA A 51 -14.35 2.95 -11.28
C ALA A 51 -13.19 3.89 -10.98
N ASN A 52 -13.26 5.14 -11.45
CA ASN A 52 -12.25 6.16 -11.20
C ASN A 52 -12.17 6.52 -9.71
N LYS A 53 -13.31 6.68 -9.02
CA LYS A 53 -13.34 6.90 -7.55
C LYS A 53 -12.65 5.76 -6.81
N LEU A 54 -13.01 4.50 -7.10
CA LEU A 54 -12.39 3.32 -6.49
C LEU A 54 -10.88 3.28 -6.74
N TYR A 55 -10.45 3.57 -7.98
CA TYR A 55 -9.05 3.64 -8.35
C TYR A 55 -8.29 4.71 -7.55
N TYR A 56 -8.83 5.92 -7.41
CA TYR A 56 -8.22 6.98 -6.60
C TYR A 56 -8.09 6.60 -5.12
N TYR A 57 -9.14 6.03 -4.51
CA TYR A 57 -9.07 5.60 -3.10
C TYR A 57 -8.05 4.48 -2.90
N ASN A 58 -8.03 3.49 -3.78
CA ASN A 58 -7.11 2.37 -3.71
C ASN A 58 -5.63 2.80 -3.79
N ARG A 59 -5.32 3.84 -4.58
CA ARG A 59 -3.97 4.44 -4.65
C ARG A 59 -3.58 5.16 -3.38
N ARG A 60 -4.51 5.92 -2.78
CA ARG A 60 -4.29 6.58 -1.49
C ARG A 60 -4.02 5.57 -0.38
N ILE A 61 -4.80 4.48 -0.34
CA ILE A 61 -4.56 3.36 0.58
C ILE A 61 -3.15 2.79 0.39
N ASN A 62 -2.72 2.59 -0.86
CA ASN A 62 -1.37 2.10 -1.16
C ASN A 62 -0.27 3.03 -0.63
N VAL A 63 -0.43 4.36 -0.75
CA VAL A 63 0.51 5.34 -0.17
C VAL A 63 0.53 5.28 1.36
N ILE A 64 -0.63 5.22 2.01
CA ILE A 64 -0.72 5.13 3.48
C ILE A 64 -0.01 3.87 3.99
N ILE A 65 -0.21 2.73 3.32
CA ILE A 65 0.47 1.48 3.62
C ILE A 65 2.00 1.63 3.45
N ALA A 66 2.44 2.22 2.33
CA ALA A 66 3.86 2.39 2.05
C ALA A 66 4.56 3.30 3.07
N ILE A 67 3.90 4.39 3.50
CA ILE A 67 4.40 5.27 4.56
C ILE A 67 4.59 4.48 5.86
N TYR A 68 3.60 3.68 6.25
CA TYR A 68 3.69 2.89 7.48
C TYR A 68 4.88 1.93 7.47
N PHE A 69 5.01 1.10 6.42
CA PHE A 69 6.10 0.14 6.35
C PHE A 69 7.47 0.80 6.25
N PHE A 70 7.57 1.96 5.59
CA PHE A 70 8.80 2.74 5.56
C PHE A 70 9.18 3.28 6.94
N LEU A 71 8.23 3.86 7.68
CA LEU A 71 8.48 4.37 9.03
C LEU A 71 8.85 3.25 10.01
N ASN A 72 8.18 2.09 9.92
CA ASN A 72 8.51 0.92 10.72
C ASN A 72 9.93 0.41 10.40
N ALA A 73 10.26 0.25 9.11
CA ALA A 73 11.61 -0.15 8.68
C ALA A 73 12.68 0.86 9.11
N TYR A 74 12.38 2.16 9.05
CA TYR A 74 13.28 3.21 9.52
C TYR A 74 13.51 3.15 11.03
N GLY A 75 12.45 2.96 11.82
CA GLY A 75 12.55 2.77 13.27
C GLY A 75 13.41 1.57 13.64
N ASN A 76 13.17 0.43 12.97
CA ASN A 76 13.96 -0.79 13.17
C ASN A 76 15.43 -0.59 12.79
N TYR A 77 15.71 0.09 11.68
CA TYR A 77 17.08 0.41 11.28
C TYR A 77 17.78 1.32 12.30
N GLN A 78 17.11 2.36 12.80
CA GLN A 78 17.68 3.26 13.82
C GLN A 78 18.02 2.54 15.12
N ASN A 79 17.22 1.54 15.49
CA ASN A 79 17.41 0.75 16.72
C ASN A 79 18.32 -0.48 16.53
N SER A 80 18.77 -0.74 15.31
CA SER A 80 19.59 -1.91 14.97
C SER A 80 21.05 -1.75 15.43
N ASN A 81 21.74 -2.87 15.67
CA ASN A 81 23.16 -2.85 15.98
C ASN A 81 23.96 -2.46 14.72
N PRO A 82 24.76 -1.38 14.74
CA PRO A 82 25.48 -0.89 13.56
C PRO A 82 26.48 -1.91 12.98
N ASN A 83 26.95 -2.86 13.79
CA ASN A 83 27.86 -3.93 13.35
C ASN A 83 27.14 -5.12 12.70
N ASN A 84 25.79 -5.17 12.76
CA ASN A 84 24.99 -6.26 12.22
C ASN A 84 23.59 -5.77 11.83
N ASN A 85 23.51 -4.84 10.88
CA ASN A 85 22.23 -4.25 10.42
C ASN A 85 21.99 -4.39 8.91
N THR A 86 22.65 -5.35 8.27
CA THR A 86 22.57 -5.53 6.82
C THR A 86 21.15 -5.82 6.36
N GLY A 87 20.39 -6.62 7.12
CA GLY A 87 18.99 -6.93 6.80
C GLY A 87 18.09 -5.69 6.88
N GLU A 88 18.23 -4.91 7.94
CA GLU A 88 17.48 -3.68 8.20
C GLU A 88 17.79 -2.61 7.16
N LYS A 89 19.06 -2.51 6.71
CA LYS A 89 19.44 -1.63 5.58
C LYS A 89 18.70 -1.99 4.31
N TYR A 90 18.66 -3.27 3.94
CA TYR A 90 17.95 -3.70 2.74
C TYR A 90 16.44 -3.52 2.87
N LEU A 91 15.87 -3.77 4.06
CA LEU A 91 14.45 -3.54 4.32
C LEU A 91 14.08 -2.06 4.22
N LEU A 92 14.91 -1.17 4.77
CA LEU A 92 14.74 0.28 4.65
C LEU A 92 14.81 0.73 3.18
N ALA A 93 15.79 0.24 2.43
CA ALA A 93 15.91 0.54 1.00
C ALA A 93 14.69 0.03 0.21
N ALA A 94 14.24 -1.20 0.46
CA ALA A 94 13.09 -1.78 -0.21
C ALA A 94 11.80 -0.97 0.06
N THR A 95 11.54 -0.64 1.33
CA THR A 95 10.37 0.15 1.72
C THR A 95 10.43 1.59 1.21
N PHE A 96 11.64 2.17 1.10
CA PHE A 96 11.83 3.47 0.44
C PHE A 96 11.43 3.43 -1.04
N PHE A 97 11.88 2.43 -1.81
CA PHE A 97 11.50 2.30 -3.21
C PHE A 97 9.99 2.02 -3.38
N ILE A 98 9.38 1.24 -2.48
CA ILE A 98 7.92 1.05 -2.46
C ILE A 98 7.20 2.39 -2.23
N LEU A 99 7.68 3.22 -1.30
CA LEU A 99 7.11 4.54 -1.01
C LEU A 99 7.22 5.47 -2.22
N ILE A 100 8.40 5.58 -2.82
CA ILE A 100 8.61 6.39 -4.02
C ILE A 100 7.70 5.91 -5.16
N GLY A 101 7.65 4.60 -5.42
CA GLY A 101 6.76 4.03 -6.42
C GLY A 101 5.29 4.38 -6.16
N SER A 102 4.87 4.31 -4.89
CA SER A 102 3.50 4.64 -4.49
C SER A 102 3.17 6.12 -4.68
N LEU A 103 4.11 7.03 -4.40
CA LEU A 103 3.95 8.48 -4.55
C LEU A 103 3.93 8.91 -6.03
N LEU A 104 4.81 8.34 -6.86
CA LEU A 104 4.78 8.55 -8.32
C LEU A 104 3.46 8.06 -8.92
N TYR A 105 2.91 7.02 -8.32
CA TYR A 105 1.60 6.50 -8.63
C TYR A 105 0.49 7.20 -7.83
N LEU A 106 0.63 8.44 -7.36
CA LEU A 106 -0.48 9.22 -6.79
C LEU A 106 -1.07 10.26 -7.79
N PRO A 107 -0.25 11.04 -8.55
CA PRO A 107 -0.76 12.09 -9.46
C PRO A 107 -1.18 11.59 -10.85
N LEU A 108 -0.89 10.35 -11.24
CA LEU A 108 -1.16 9.90 -12.62
C LEU A 108 -2.68 9.86 -12.92
N GLY A 109 -3.22 10.90 -13.52
CA GLY A 109 -4.57 10.95 -14.10
C GLY A 109 -4.69 10.25 -15.46
N ASN A 110 -3.63 9.55 -15.90
CA ASN A 110 -3.54 8.95 -17.23
C ASN A 110 -2.99 7.51 -17.17
N SER A 111 -3.60 6.68 -16.32
CA SER A 111 -3.36 5.24 -16.33
C SER A 111 -4.31 4.62 -17.34
N ASN A 112 -3.86 3.59 -18.07
CA ASN A 112 -4.79 2.76 -18.82
C ASN A 112 -5.93 2.25 -17.91
N LEU A 113 -5.78 2.19 -16.58
CA LEU A 113 -6.85 1.79 -15.65
C LEU A 113 -7.93 2.86 -15.43
N ILE A 114 -7.67 4.11 -15.79
CA ILE A 114 -8.68 5.18 -15.81
C ILE A 114 -9.54 4.91 -17.02
N ILE A 115 -10.84 4.75 -16.78
CA ILE A 115 -11.79 4.54 -17.86
C ILE A 115 -12.20 5.94 -18.32
N GLU A 116 -11.69 6.35 -19.48
CA GLU A 116 -12.08 7.59 -20.13
C GLU A 116 -13.56 7.50 -20.53
N ASN A 117 -14.28 8.63 -20.38
CA ASN A 117 -15.68 8.76 -20.80
C ASN A 117 -15.79 8.74 -22.33
#